data_AF-A0A2A2AFA1-F1
#
_entry.id   AF-A0A2A2AFA1-F1
#
_cell.length_a   1.000
_cell.length_b   1.000
_cell.length_c   1.000
_cell.angle_alpha   90.00
_cell.angle_beta   90.00
_cell.angle_gamma   90.00
#
_symmetry.space_group_name_H-M   'P 1'
#
loop_
_entity.id
_entity.type
_entity.pdbx_description
1 polymer ?
#
loop_
_entity_poly.entity_id
_entity_poly.type
_entity_poly.pdbx_seq_one_letter_code
_entity_poly.pdbx_strand_id
1 'polypeptide(L)'
;MLLAASMGAGAQTAPVRTSAEPAGALPAAGFVLITPDGQAHVHLSRPLAAGERLWVQWPDRAGQPSCCRRLAADALQPVSASAQSAGDDKPQHPVVMALDGSTPAHYRLRVTDELAGDSFLGMALAAPRVRAQGAYALHAAPDIRVRMCAGAEGLNLLTQAGQRRQALYLGLGYPIESSHPCTLQDEDFIRRASQ
;
A
#
# COMPACT_ATOMS: atom_id res chain seq x y z
N MET A 1 3.84 53.67 49.75
CA MET A 1 3.51 52.34 49.20
C MET A 1 2.89 52.56 47.82
N LEU A 2 3.64 52.40 46.72
CA LEU A 2 3.64 51.24 45.79
C LEU A 2 2.23 50.85 45.31
N LEU A 3 1.93 50.55 44.04
CA LEU A 3 2.45 50.74 42.68
C LEU A 3 1.35 50.17 41.75
N ALA A 4 1.27 50.60 40.49
CA ALA A 4 0.29 50.16 39.49
C ALA A 4 0.40 48.69 39.09
N ALA A 5 -0.64 48.10 38.48
CA ALA A 5 -0.55 47.41 37.18
C ALA A 5 -1.90 46.84 36.69
N SER A 6 -2.20 47.17 35.44
CA SER A 6 -3.12 46.54 34.50
C SER A 6 -2.81 45.06 34.25
N MET A 7 -3.85 44.23 34.07
CA MET A 7 -3.71 42.89 33.49
C MET A 7 -4.49 42.79 32.18
N GLY A 8 -3.75 42.82 31.08
CA GLY A 8 -4.17 42.22 29.81
C GLY A 8 -3.68 40.78 29.75
N ALA A 9 -4.57 39.85 29.41
CA ALA A 9 -4.26 38.48 29.03
C ALA A 9 -5.20 38.17 27.88
N GLY A 10 -4.75 38.01 26.64
CA GLY A 10 -3.78 37.03 26.21
C GLY A 10 -4.54 36.12 25.25
N ALA A 11 -4.64 36.54 23.98
CA ALA A 11 -5.28 35.76 22.93
C ALA A 11 -4.50 34.43 22.79
N GLN A 12 -5.16 33.33 23.14
CA GLN A 12 -4.59 32.00 23.04
C GLN A 12 -4.52 31.63 21.55
N THR A 13 -3.34 31.79 20.96
CA THR A 13 -3.01 31.18 19.67
C THR A 13 -2.92 29.68 19.86
N ALA A 14 -3.96 28.97 19.40
CA ALA A 14 -3.94 27.51 19.31
C ALA A 14 -2.77 27.08 18.40
N PRO A 15 -1.95 26.10 18.81
CA PRO A 15 -0.88 25.60 17.96
C PRO A 15 -1.49 24.84 16.78
N VAL A 16 -1.29 25.37 15.57
CA VAL A 16 -1.50 24.64 14.32
C VAL A 16 -0.53 23.45 14.33
N ARG A 17 -1.03 22.24 14.58
CA ARG A 17 -0.28 21.00 14.37
C ARG A 17 -0.09 20.80 12.87
N THR A 18 0.95 21.41 12.33
CA THR A 18 1.49 21.02 11.02
C THR A 18 2.28 19.73 11.22
N SER A 19 1.59 18.59 11.21
CA SER A 19 2.26 17.32 10.91
C SER A 19 2.57 17.33 9.42
N ALA A 20 3.62 18.04 9.04
CA ALA A 20 4.21 17.94 7.72
C ALA A 20 4.73 16.51 7.59
N GLU A 21 4.09 15.74 6.71
CA GLU A 21 4.62 14.51 6.15
C GLU A 21 6.07 14.76 5.71
N PRO A 22 7.03 13.86 5.97
CA PRO A 22 8.39 14.06 5.50
C PRO A 22 8.35 14.15 3.97
N ALA A 23 8.58 15.35 3.44
CA ALA A 23 8.76 15.58 2.02
C ALA A 23 9.92 14.69 1.56
N GLY A 24 9.61 13.57 0.89
CA GLY A 24 10.64 12.66 0.35
C GLY A 24 10.39 11.16 0.52
N ALA A 25 9.45 10.73 1.37
CA ALA A 25 9.11 9.30 1.44
C ALA A 25 8.32 8.84 0.20
N LEU A 26 8.55 7.62 -0.27
CA LEU A 26 7.66 7.01 -1.27
C LEU A 26 6.27 6.82 -0.65
N PRO A 27 5.17 6.94 -1.43
CA PRO A 27 3.85 6.64 -0.93
C PRO A 27 3.78 5.17 -0.48
N ALA A 28 2.97 4.88 0.53
CA ALA A 28 2.68 3.49 0.89
C ALA A 28 1.94 2.84 -0.29
N ALA A 29 2.55 1.82 -0.88
CA ALA A 29 1.99 1.06 -1.98
C ALA A 29 2.16 -0.43 -1.69
N GLY A 30 1.25 -1.25 -2.20
CA GLY A 30 1.20 -2.62 -1.73
C GLY A 30 0.25 -3.54 -2.45
N PHE A 31 0.33 -4.82 -2.10
CA PHE A 31 -0.60 -5.83 -2.60
C PHE A 31 -1.86 -5.86 -1.74
N VAL A 32 -2.99 -6.14 -2.39
CA VAL A 32 -4.23 -6.56 -1.74
C VAL A 32 -4.40 -8.05 -2.01
N LEU A 33 -4.54 -8.87 -0.98
CA LEU A 33 -4.71 -10.31 -1.08
C LEU A 33 -6.06 -10.69 -0.50
N ILE A 34 -6.85 -11.48 -1.22
CA ILE A 34 -8.03 -12.15 -0.67
C ILE A 34 -7.73 -13.65 -0.72
N THR A 35 -7.78 -14.31 0.43
CA THR A 35 -7.51 -15.73 0.56
C THR A 35 -8.75 -16.56 0.21
N PRO A 36 -8.59 -17.88 -0.05
CA PRO A 36 -9.72 -18.75 -0.39
C PRO A 36 -10.83 -18.82 0.69
N ASP A 37 -10.49 -18.57 1.95
CA ASP A 37 -11.44 -18.49 3.08
C ASP A 37 -12.07 -17.10 3.25
N GLY A 38 -11.82 -16.19 2.31
CA GLY A 38 -12.43 -14.86 2.24
C GLY A 38 -11.76 -13.80 3.12
N GLN A 39 -10.63 -14.10 3.74
CA GLN A 39 -9.86 -13.10 4.49
C GLN A 39 -9.15 -12.15 3.53
N ALA A 40 -9.27 -10.86 3.79
CA ALA A 40 -8.61 -9.83 3.00
C ALA A 40 -7.45 -9.21 3.76
N HIS A 41 -6.32 -9.10 3.10
CA HIS A 41 -5.07 -8.57 3.64
C HIS A 41 -4.49 -7.50 2.73
N VAL A 42 -3.80 -6.54 3.33
CA VAL A 42 -3.04 -5.52 2.60
C VAL A 42 -1.60 -5.52 3.10
N HIS A 43 -0.65 -5.62 2.17
CA HIS A 43 0.79 -5.59 2.44
C HIS A 43 1.40 -4.33 1.84
N LEU A 44 1.64 -3.32 2.66
CA LEU A 44 2.15 -2.01 2.24
C LEU A 44 3.64 -1.90 2.48
N SER A 45 4.36 -1.25 1.56
CA SER A 45 5.80 -1.04 1.67
C SER A 45 6.26 -0.25 2.88
N ARG A 46 5.36 0.50 3.50
CA ARG A 46 5.56 1.17 4.78
C ARG A 46 4.22 1.27 5.52
N PRO A 47 4.24 1.48 6.84
CA PRO A 47 3.02 1.79 7.58
C PRO A 47 2.34 3.06 7.04
N LEU A 48 1.01 3.08 7.15
CA LEU A 48 0.20 4.28 6.91
C LEU A 48 0.41 5.28 8.03
N ALA A 49 0.69 6.53 7.66
CA ALA A 49 0.63 7.66 8.56
C ALA A 49 -0.84 8.03 8.88
N ALA A 50 -1.04 8.65 10.03
CA ALA A 50 -2.37 9.08 10.45
C ALA A 50 -2.99 10.05 9.43
N GLY A 51 -4.20 9.74 8.96
CA GLY A 51 -4.93 10.55 7.98
C GLY A 51 -4.58 10.29 6.51
N GLU A 52 -3.61 9.41 6.21
CA GLU A 52 -3.39 8.97 4.84
C GLU A 52 -4.62 8.26 4.27
N ARG A 53 -4.88 8.49 2.98
CA ARG A 53 -6.02 7.88 2.28
C ARG A 53 -5.52 6.71 1.45
N LEU A 54 -5.93 5.51 1.84
CA LEU A 54 -5.63 4.31 1.07
C LEU A 54 -6.70 4.09 0.01
N TRP A 55 -6.25 3.93 -1.23
CA TRP A 55 -7.06 3.51 -2.36
C TRP A 55 -6.63 2.13 -2.78
N VAL A 56 -7.58 1.34 -3.25
CA VAL A 56 -7.36 -0.05 -3.63
C VAL A 56 -8.06 -0.34 -4.94
N GLN A 57 -7.40 -1.17 -5.74
CA GLN A 57 -7.96 -1.82 -6.92
C GLN A 57 -8.07 -3.31 -6.62
N TRP A 58 -9.21 -3.88 -6.97
CA TRP A 58 -9.50 -5.32 -6.88
C TRP A 58 -10.35 -5.73 -8.08
N PRO A 59 -10.61 -7.01 -8.38
CA PRO A 59 -11.43 -7.36 -9.50
C PRO A 59 -12.90 -7.30 -9.06
N ASP A 60 -13.83 -7.15 -9.97
CA ASP A 60 -15.19 -7.55 -9.67
C ASP A 60 -15.32 -9.09 -9.67
N ARG A 61 -16.53 -9.58 -9.41
CA ARG A 61 -16.83 -11.02 -9.45
C ARG A 61 -16.62 -11.65 -10.84
N ALA A 62 -16.49 -10.85 -11.89
CA ALA A 62 -16.18 -11.32 -13.24
C ALA A 62 -14.66 -11.33 -13.52
N GLY A 63 -13.82 -11.06 -12.50
CA GLY A 63 -12.37 -11.01 -12.63
C GLY A 63 -11.87 -9.70 -13.26
N GLN A 64 -12.74 -8.72 -13.52
CA GLN A 64 -12.35 -7.47 -14.19
C GLN A 64 -11.85 -6.45 -13.16
N PRO A 65 -10.70 -5.81 -13.40
CA PRO A 65 -10.11 -4.86 -12.46
C PRO A 65 -11.04 -3.65 -12.24
N SER A 66 -11.56 -3.52 -11.02
CA SER A 66 -12.33 -2.40 -10.54
C SER A 66 -11.44 -1.46 -9.73
N CYS A 67 -11.30 -0.23 -10.20
CA CYS A 67 -10.52 0.80 -9.54
C CYS A 67 -11.33 2.09 -9.39
N CYS A 68 -11.06 2.93 -8.40
CA CYS A 68 -10.38 2.60 -7.15
C CYS A 68 -11.32 3.00 -6.04
N ARG A 69 -11.50 2.10 -5.08
CA ARG A 69 -12.30 2.40 -3.90
C ARG A 69 -11.38 2.96 -2.84
N ARG A 70 -11.82 4.05 -2.23
CA ARG A 70 -11.17 4.61 -1.04
C ARG A 70 -11.61 3.77 0.16
N LEU A 71 -10.64 3.29 0.93
CA LEU A 71 -10.93 2.61 2.19
C LEU A 71 -11.20 3.62 3.30
N ALA A 72 -12.14 3.26 4.17
CA ALA A 72 -12.34 3.97 5.42
C ALA A 72 -11.14 3.72 6.36
N ALA A 73 -10.83 4.67 7.23
CA ALA A 73 -9.64 4.60 8.09
C ALA A 73 -9.70 3.41 9.07
N ASP A 74 -10.90 3.03 9.50
CA ASP A 74 -11.18 1.92 10.41
C ASP A 74 -11.29 0.55 9.70
N ALA A 75 -11.30 0.54 8.37
CA ALA A 75 -11.35 -0.70 7.59
C ALA A 75 -10.06 -1.53 7.74
N LEU A 76 -8.95 -0.91 8.13
CA LEU A 76 -7.65 -1.57 8.29
C LEU A 76 -7.36 -1.86 9.76
N GLN A 77 -7.00 -3.10 10.07
CA GLN A 77 -6.47 -3.50 11.37
C GLN A 77 -5.00 -3.89 11.20
N PRO A 78 -4.04 -3.17 11.82
CA PRO A 78 -2.63 -3.54 11.77
C PRO A 78 -2.40 -4.94 12.35
N VAL A 79 -1.53 -5.72 11.71
CA VAL A 79 -1.09 -7.03 12.18
C VAL A 79 0.33 -6.91 12.72
N SER A 80 0.54 -7.32 13.98
CA SER A 80 1.87 -7.31 14.60
C SER A 80 2.80 -8.31 13.92
N ALA A 81 4.10 -8.05 13.95
CA ALA A 81 5.11 -8.98 13.42
C ALA A 81 5.02 -10.39 14.04
N SER A 82 4.64 -10.48 15.31
CA SER A 82 4.41 -11.76 16.00
C SER A 82 3.23 -12.54 15.42
N ALA A 83 2.12 -11.87 15.10
CA ALA A 83 0.95 -12.49 14.48
C ALA A 83 1.22 -12.87 13.01
N GLN A 84 2.05 -12.10 12.30
CA GLN A 84 2.49 -12.48 10.94
C GLN A 84 3.28 -13.79 10.90
N SER A 85 3.88 -14.17 12.03
CA SER A 85 4.70 -15.38 12.13
C SER A 85 3.91 -16.60 12.63
N ALA A 86 2.65 -16.42 13.09
CA ALA A 86 1.87 -17.49 13.72
C ALA A 86 0.34 -17.24 13.63
N GLY A 87 -0.42 -18.31 13.38
CA GLY A 87 -1.89 -18.27 13.31
C GLY A 87 -2.42 -17.90 11.92
N ASP A 88 -3.69 -17.50 11.87
CA ASP A 88 -4.44 -17.27 10.62
C ASP A 88 -3.92 -16.08 9.79
N ASP A 89 -3.05 -15.24 10.38
CA ASP A 89 -2.41 -14.12 9.69
C ASP A 89 -1.13 -14.48 8.96
N LYS A 90 -0.61 -15.70 9.14
CA LYS A 90 0.60 -16.12 8.44
C LYS A 90 0.29 -16.13 6.93
N PRO A 91 0.98 -15.29 6.14
CA PRO A 91 0.74 -15.27 4.70
C PRO A 91 1.03 -16.65 4.12
N GLN A 92 0.10 -17.18 3.32
CA GLN A 92 0.33 -18.42 2.56
C GLN A 92 1.50 -18.24 1.58
N HIS A 93 1.65 -17.02 1.08
CA HIS A 93 2.67 -16.59 0.14
C HIS A 93 3.46 -15.42 0.74
N PRO A 94 4.80 -15.49 0.82
CA PRO A 94 5.60 -14.42 1.39
C PRO A 94 5.51 -13.16 0.52
N VAL A 95 5.24 -12.02 1.16
CA VAL A 95 5.42 -10.69 0.57
C VAL A 95 6.65 -10.06 1.21
N VAL A 96 7.60 -9.61 0.40
CA VAL A 96 8.86 -9.01 0.86
C VAL A 96 9.20 -7.75 0.09
N MET A 97 9.96 -6.86 0.72
CA MET A 97 10.63 -5.75 0.06
C MET A 97 11.73 -6.31 -0.84
N ALA A 98 11.76 -5.92 -2.12
CA ALA A 98 12.78 -6.40 -3.05
C ALA A 98 14.19 -5.85 -2.75
N LEU A 99 14.28 -4.77 -1.95
CA LEU A 99 15.53 -4.11 -1.59
C LEU A 99 16.37 -4.94 -0.61
N ASP A 100 15.74 -5.40 0.47
CA ASP A 100 16.44 -5.99 1.61
C ASP A 100 15.77 -7.28 2.12
N GLY A 101 14.71 -7.75 1.46
CA GLY A 101 13.93 -8.91 1.88
C GLY A 101 13.10 -8.68 3.14
N SER A 102 13.02 -7.44 3.65
CA SER A 102 12.26 -7.12 4.86
C SER A 102 10.76 -7.31 4.66
N THR A 103 10.06 -7.54 5.77
CA THR A 103 8.62 -7.75 5.77
C THR A 103 7.89 -6.41 5.66
N PRO A 104 6.95 -6.25 4.70
CA PRO A 104 6.14 -5.05 4.57
C PRO A 104 5.17 -4.88 5.76
N ALA A 105 4.60 -3.69 5.90
CA ALA A 105 3.53 -3.44 6.86
C ALA A 105 2.28 -4.23 6.47
N HIS A 106 1.75 -5.03 7.39
CA HIS A 106 0.61 -5.92 7.16
C HIS A 106 -0.63 -5.44 7.89
N TYR A 107 -1.75 -5.48 7.18
CA TYR A 107 -3.07 -5.12 7.69
C TYR A 107 -4.09 -6.19 7.31
N ARG A 108 -4.97 -6.55 8.23
CA ARG A 108 -6.26 -7.18 7.91
C ARG A 108 -7.20 -6.10 7.40
N LEU A 109 -7.91 -6.41 6.32
CA LEU A 109 -8.95 -5.55 5.76
C LEU A 109 -10.32 -6.11 6.16
N ARG A 110 -11.12 -5.29 6.85
CA ARG A 110 -12.52 -5.58 7.08
C ARG A 110 -13.30 -5.37 5.78
N VAL A 111 -13.53 -6.46 5.07
CA VAL A 111 -14.30 -6.51 3.82
C VAL A 111 -15.79 -6.66 4.14
N THR A 112 -16.64 -5.86 3.48
CA THR A 112 -18.09 -6.10 3.39
C THR A 112 -18.37 -7.12 2.28
N ASP A 113 -19.55 -7.73 2.24
CA ASP A 113 -19.94 -8.76 1.23
C ASP A 113 -19.76 -8.33 -0.24
N GLU A 114 -19.63 -7.02 -0.50
CA GLU A 114 -19.29 -6.45 -1.81
C GLU A 114 -17.87 -6.80 -2.29
N LEU A 115 -17.00 -7.22 -1.37
CA LEU A 115 -15.59 -7.56 -1.60
C LEU A 115 -15.33 -9.07 -1.51
N ALA A 116 -16.36 -9.84 -1.19
CA ALA A 116 -16.32 -11.30 -1.24
C ALA A 116 -16.33 -11.76 -2.72
N GLY A 117 -15.13 -12.01 -3.24
CA GLY A 117 -14.89 -12.77 -4.46
C GLY A 117 -14.01 -13.98 -4.14
N ASP A 118 -13.83 -14.87 -5.13
CA ASP A 118 -12.84 -15.93 -5.05
C ASP A 118 -11.42 -15.33 -4.93
N SER A 119 -10.47 -16.11 -4.39
CA SER A 119 -9.08 -15.70 -4.12
C SER A 119 -8.53 -14.68 -5.10
N PHE A 120 -8.01 -13.57 -4.60
CA PHE A 120 -7.68 -12.43 -5.44
C PHE A 120 -6.37 -11.73 -5.07
N LEU A 121 -5.73 -11.12 -6.07
CA LEU A 121 -4.59 -10.23 -5.94
C LEU A 121 -4.77 -8.89 -6.66
N GLY A 122 -4.65 -7.79 -5.91
CA GLY A 122 -4.73 -6.43 -6.43
C GLY A 122 -3.67 -5.50 -5.88
N MET A 123 -3.91 -4.20 -6.05
CA MET A 123 -2.96 -3.14 -5.69
C MET A 123 -3.59 -2.12 -4.74
N ALA A 124 -2.78 -1.60 -3.84
CA ALA A 124 -3.10 -0.53 -2.91
C ALA A 124 -2.13 0.64 -3.11
N LEU A 125 -2.63 1.87 -2.99
CA LEU A 125 -1.83 3.09 -3.05
C LEU A 125 -2.39 4.16 -2.11
N ALA A 126 -1.55 4.61 -1.17
CA ALA A 126 -1.83 5.75 -0.31
C ALA A 126 -1.52 7.05 -1.07
N ALA A 127 -2.56 7.80 -1.41
CA ALA A 127 -2.44 9.09 -2.10
C ALA A 127 -3.74 9.92 -1.97
N PRO A 128 -3.70 11.24 -2.20
CA PRO A 128 -4.90 12.08 -2.14
C PRO A 128 -6.01 11.62 -3.08
N ARG A 129 -5.65 11.16 -4.29
CA ARG A 129 -6.53 10.60 -5.32
C ARG A 129 -5.75 9.60 -6.16
N VAL A 130 -6.40 8.49 -6.52
CA VAL A 130 -5.81 7.43 -7.34
C VAL A 130 -6.73 7.14 -8.53
N ARG A 131 -6.13 6.82 -9.67
CA ARG A 131 -6.82 6.36 -10.88
C ARG A 131 -6.17 5.09 -11.40
N ALA A 132 -6.95 4.24 -12.05
CA ALA A 132 -6.40 3.11 -12.78
C ALA A 132 -5.80 3.59 -14.10
N GLN A 133 -4.74 2.90 -14.51
CA GLN A 133 -4.16 2.97 -15.82
C GLN A 133 -4.12 1.55 -16.38
N GLY A 134 -5.29 1.05 -16.79
CA GLY A 134 -5.48 -0.35 -17.17
C GLY A 134 -5.57 -1.29 -15.96
N ALA A 135 -5.44 -2.60 -16.23
CA ALA A 135 -5.61 -3.66 -15.25
C ALA A 135 -4.46 -3.74 -14.22
N TYR A 136 -3.25 -3.37 -14.63
CA TYR A 136 -2.02 -3.63 -13.88
C TYR A 136 -1.27 -2.37 -13.49
N ALA A 137 -1.91 -1.19 -13.52
CA ALA A 137 -1.29 0.02 -12.99
C ALA A 137 -2.28 0.99 -12.34
N LEU A 138 -1.77 1.69 -11.32
CA LEU A 138 -2.38 2.81 -10.64
C LEU A 138 -1.52 4.07 -10.85
N HIS A 139 -2.19 5.22 -10.90
CA HIS A 139 -1.56 6.52 -11.02
C HIS A 139 -2.16 7.51 -10.02
N ALA A 140 -1.30 8.34 -9.42
CA ALA A 140 -1.68 9.47 -8.59
C ALA A 140 -0.83 10.70 -8.91
N ALA A 141 -1.41 11.89 -8.75
CA ALA A 141 -0.70 13.14 -8.97
C ALA A 141 0.35 13.39 -7.84
N PRO A 142 1.46 14.09 -8.12
CA PRO A 142 1.82 14.64 -9.43
C PRO A 142 2.40 13.61 -10.42
N ASP A 143 3.05 12.56 -9.96
CA ASP A 143 3.82 11.63 -10.80
C ASP A 143 4.05 10.25 -10.14
N ILE A 144 3.10 9.82 -9.33
CA ILE A 144 3.16 8.53 -8.66
C ILE A 144 2.59 7.46 -9.58
N ARG A 145 3.36 6.40 -9.82
CA ARG A 145 2.91 5.22 -10.55
C ARG A 145 3.18 3.96 -9.75
N VAL A 146 2.16 3.13 -9.61
CA VAL A 146 2.27 1.76 -9.09
C VAL A 146 1.87 0.83 -10.22
N ARG A 147 2.60 -0.26 -10.42
CA ARG A 147 2.26 -1.24 -11.45
C ARG A 147 2.70 -2.63 -11.07
N MET A 148 1.96 -3.63 -11.53
CA MET A 148 2.21 -5.03 -11.26
C MET A 148 2.71 -5.73 -12.52
N CYS A 149 3.64 -6.68 -12.38
CA CYS A 149 4.05 -7.57 -13.46
C CYS A 149 4.42 -8.95 -12.91
N ALA A 150 4.36 -9.98 -13.77
CA ALA A 150 4.67 -11.35 -13.40
C ALA A 150 6.12 -11.75 -13.71
N GLY A 151 6.85 -12.16 -12.68
CA GLY A 151 8.13 -12.85 -12.82
C GLY A 151 7.92 -14.35 -12.99
N ALA A 152 9.02 -15.11 -12.91
CA ALA A 152 8.97 -16.57 -13.10
C ALA A 152 8.14 -17.28 -12.01
N GLU A 153 8.31 -16.93 -10.74
CA GLU A 153 7.72 -17.64 -9.59
C GLU A 153 6.86 -16.76 -8.67
N GLY A 154 6.47 -15.58 -9.17
CA GLY A 154 5.80 -14.60 -8.35
C GLY A 154 5.53 -13.28 -9.05
N LEU A 155 5.03 -12.33 -8.28
CA LEU A 155 4.50 -11.07 -8.79
C LEU A 155 5.27 -9.91 -8.18
N ASN A 156 5.61 -8.93 -9.01
CA ASN A 156 6.32 -7.74 -8.61
C ASN A 156 5.36 -6.55 -8.63
N LEU A 157 5.41 -5.72 -7.59
CA LEU A 157 4.72 -4.45 -7.53
C LEU A 157 5.74 -3.32 -7.48
N LEU A 158 5.76 -2.54 -8.55
CA LEU A 158 6.76 -1.52 -8.82
C LEU A 158 6.17 -0.14 -8.55
N THR A 159 6.75 0.58 -7.60
CA THR A 159 6.31 1.90 -7.16
C THR A 159 7.34 2.95 -7.53
N GLN A 160 6.90 3.97 -8.26
CA GLN A 160 7.72 5.11 -8.65
C GLN A 160 7.06 6.42 -8.21
N ALA A 161 7.84 7.33 -7.65
CA ALA A 161 7.45 8.73 -7.47
C ALA A 161 8.66 9.62 -7.81
N GLY A 162 8.57 10.37 -8.91
CA GLY A 162 9.72 11.03 -9.52
C GLY A 162 10.85 10.05 -9.84
N GLN A 163 12.02 10.27 -9.25
CA GLN A 163 13.20 9.41 -9.43
C GLN A 163 13.30 8.25 -8.43
N ARG A 164 12.46 8.27 -7.39
CA ARG A 164 12.48 7.24 -6.33
C ARG A 164 11.74 6.00 -6.82
N ARG A 165 12.31 4.84 -6.51
CA ARG A 165 11.83 3.53 -6.95
C ARG A 165 11.81 2.58 -5.77
N GLN A 166 10.85 1.67 -5.77
CA GLN A 166 10.74 0.60 -4.80
C GLN A 166 9.97 -0.54 -5.44
N ALA A 167 10.31 -1.77 -5.04
CA ALA A 167 9.59 -2.95 -5.46
C ALA A 167 9.21 -3.83 -4.26
N LEU A 168 8.00 -4.38 -4.32
CA LEU A 168 7.56 -5.49 -3.48
C LEU A 168 7.51 -6.75 -4.33
N TYR A 169 7.84 -7.89 -3.73
CA TYR A 169 7.72 -9.20 -4.35
C TYR A 169 6.76 -10.07 -3.56
N LEU A 170 5.82 -10.70 -4.25
CA LEU A 170 4.93 -11.74 -3.74
C LEU A 170 5.38 -13.08 -4.35
N GLY A 171 5.92 -13.97 -3.52
CA GLY A 171 6.37 -15.30 -3.95
C GLY A 171 5.21 -16.30 -3.95
N LEU A 172 4.89 -16.87 -5.12
CA LEU A 172 3.82 -17.87 -5.23
C LEU A 172 4.33 -19.29 -4.98
N GLY A 173 5.63 -19.53 -5.18
CA GLY A 173 6.28 -20.82 -4.91
C GLY A 173 6.09 -21.85 -6.02
N TYR A 174 5.59 -21.43 -7.19
CA TYR A 174 5.46 -22.22 -8.39
C TYR A 174 5.56 -21.30 -9.62
N PRO A 175 5.98 -21.84 -10.80
CA PRO A 175 5.99 -21.08 -12.03
C PRO A 175 4.61 -20.55 -12.40
N ILE A 176 4.53 -19.30 -12.86
CA ILE A 176 3.28 -18.71 -13.34
C ILE A 176 3.34 -18.38 -14.82
N GLU A 177 2.27 -18.76 -15.53
CA GLU A 177 1.98 -18.23 -16.85
C GLU A 177 1.06 -17.02 -16.68
N SER A 178 1.51 -15.86 -17.17
CA SER A 178 0.77 -14.61 -17.03
C SER A 178 0.64 -13.92 -18.37
N SER A 179 -0.54 -13.34 -18.62
CA SER A 179 -0.77 -12.43 -19.74
C SER A 179 -0.05 -11.08 -19.60
N HIS A 180 0.57 -10.82 -18.45
CA HIS A 180 1.34 -9.61 -18.17
C HIS A 180 2.70 -9.92 -17.51
N PRO A 181 3.63 -10.56 -18.25
CA PRO A 181 4.97 -10.83 -17.75
C PRO A 181 5.74 -9.53 -17.55
N CYS A 182 6.70 -9.54 -16.62
CA CYS A 182 7.65 -8.45 -16.47
C CYS A 182 8.47 -8.29 -17.76
N THR A 183 8.62 -7.05 -18.20
CA THR A 183 9.48 -6.70 -19.33
C THR A 183 10.92 -6.48 -18.86
N LEU A 184 11.87 -6.42 -19.81
CA LEU A 184 13.26 -6.04 -19.50
C LEU A 184 13.34 -4.70 -18.75
N GLN A 185 12.45 -3.74 -19.06
CA GLN A 185 12.39 -2.45 -18.37
C GLN A 185 12.00 -2.60 -16.89
N ASP A 186 11.20 -3.62 -16.58
CA ASP A 186 10.69 -3.92 -15.24
C ASP A 186 11.76 -4.59 -14.40
N GLU A 187 12.48 -5.54 -14.99
CA GLU A 187 13.65 -6.18 -14.38
C GLU A 187 14.73 -5.14 -14.06
N ASP A 188 14.99 -4.24 -15.00
CA ASP A 188 15.88 -3.10 -14.81
C ASP A 188 15.40 -2.15 -13.71
N PHE A 189 14.08 -1.94 -13.60
CA PHE A 189 13.48 -1.14 -12.53
C PHE A 189 13.71 -1.82 -11.18
N ILE A 190 13.43 -3.11 -11.07
CA ILE A 190 13.59 -3.91 -9.85
C ILE A 190 15.06 -3.86 -9.41
N ARG A 191 16.00 -4.13 -10.33
CA ARG A 191 17.44 -4.05 -10.04
C ARG A 191 17.84 -2.71 -9.46
N ARG A 192 17.31 -1.60 -9.98
CA ARG A 192 17.58 -0.23 -9.47
C ARG A 192 16.84 0.10 -8.18
N ALA A 193 15.70 -0.53 -7.93
CA ALA A 193 14.95 -0.38 -6.69
C ALA A 193 15.58 -1.18 -5.53
N SER A 194 16.45 -2.14 -5.85
CA SER A 194 17.20 -2.97 -4.90
C SER A 194 18.64 -2.51 -4.65
N GLN A 195 19.00 -1.30 -5.09
CA GLN A 195 20.31 -0.66 -4.86
C GLN A 195 20.15 0.54 -3.93
#